data_AF-A0A1G0YF30-F1
#
_entry.id   AF-A0A1G0YF30-F1
#
_cell.length_a   1.000
_cell.length_b   1.000
_cell.length_c   1.000
_cell.angle_alpha   90.00
_cell.angle_beta   90.00
_cell.angle_gamma   90.00
#
_symmetry.space_group_name_H-M   'P 1'
#
loop_
_entity.id
_entity.type
_entity.pdbx_description
1 polymer ?
#
loop_
_entity_poly.entity_id
_entity_poly.type
_entity_poly.pdbx_seq_one_letter_code
_entity_poly.pdbx_strand_id
1 'polypeptide(L)'
;MEEPKPHYRHAYVRSKTHLWWGLLTLGLGFVSAEPLALIVGATAYVLGWLYIPDLPFFRRFVDRRIEAERKAALLAQGNEFMRRRDGQLATLMPARLNRYHELARVCKDIEKATSESASGANDQALDSRLRKLEELMWTYLRLLTIEQSLEIFLETERREDVPQVVKEAEEECARLTGDIEKLKAGGSQASLDYKQRLLTSRQERLDVLHKRLQRAEQAAENLSLAVSEQERLDQQIKLIRADAVASKNAEMLSARIDASFQHLEQTNKWLSELAEFKDVIVDMPPADVRIGFGPQNQPPPTPEQVKRSKIVLKTKV
;
A
#
# COMPACT_ATOMS: atom_id res chain seq x y z
N MET A 1 -9.04 -14.62 -19.93
CA MET A 1 -10.20 -13.71 -19.93
C MET A 1 -10.11 -12.87 -21.19
N GLU A 2 -11.08 -12.96 -22.10
CA GLU A 2 -11.08 -12.12 -23.30
C GLU A 2 -11.34 -10.67 -22.88
N GLU A 3 -10.37 -9.78 -23.13
CA GLU A 3 -10.53 -8.36 -22.83
C GLU A 3 -11.68 -7.76 -23.66
N PRO A 4 -12.54 -6.91 -23.06
CA PRO A 4 -13.62 -6.26 -23.79
C PRO A 4 -13.03 -5.37 -24.90
N LYS A 5 -13.43 -5.65 -26.15
CA LYS A 5 -12.97 -4.89 -27.33
C LYS A 5 -13.31 -3.40 -27.14
N PRO A 6 -12.35 -2.48 -27.36
CA PRO A 6 -12.61 -1.04 -27.24
C PRO A 6 -13.76 -0.62 -28.15
N HIS A 7 -14.69 0.19 -27.63
CA HIS A 7 -15.75 0.79 -28.45
C HIS A 7 -15.19 1.96 -29.29
N TYR A 8 -14.55 1.65 -30.43
CA TYR A 8 -13.89 2.63 -31.30
C TYR A 8 -14.82 3.76 -31.80
N ARG A 9 -16.09 3.44 -32.04
CA ARG A 9 -17.11 4.43 -32.45
C ARG A 9 -17.38 5.47 -31.36
N HIS A 10 -17.44 5.04 -30.10
CA HIS A 10 -17.61 5.94 -28.97
C HIS A 10 -16.36 6.81 -28.74
N ALA A 11 -15.17 6.22 -28.91
CA ALA A 11 -13.90 6.96 -28.85
C ALA A 11 -13.81 8.05 -29.94
N TYR A 12 -14.32 7.79 -31.15
CA TYR A 12 -14.36 8.76 -32.24
C TYR A 12 -15.27 9.95 -31.94
N VAL A 13 -16.51 9.70 -31.50
CA VAL A 13 -17.48 10.76 -31.13
C VAL A 13 -17.02 11.60 -29.93
N ARG A 14 -16.16 11.06 -29.05
CA ARG A 14 -15.59 11.84 -27.93
C ARG A 14 -14.31 12.60 -28.29
N SER A 15 -13.69 12.29 -29.45
CA SER A 15 -12.42 12.88 -29.87
C SER A 15 -12.58 14.30 -30.42
N LYS A 16 -11.65 15.24 -30.16
CA LYS A 16 -11.71 16.59 -30.77
C LYS A 16 -11.66 16.58 -32.31
N THR A 17 -11.18 15.49 -32.89
CA THR A 17 -11.07 15.28 -34.34
C THR A 17 -12.40 15.27 -35.07
N HIS A 18 -13.48 14.69 -34.51
CA HIS A 18 -14.79 14.69 -35.21
C HIS A 18 -15.40 16.10 -35.29
N LEU A 19 -15.21 16.94 -34.27
CA LEU A 19 -15.61 18.35 -34.25
C LEU A 19 -14.87 19.15 -35.31
N TRP A 20 -13.56 18.92 -35.44
CA TRP A 20 -12.74 19.60 -36.43
C TRP A 20 -13.11 19.18 -37.86
N TRP A 21 -13.37 17.89 -38.08
CA TRP A 21 -13.88 17.38 -39.35
C TRP A 21 -15.27 17.92 -39.69
N GLY A 22 -16.18 17.98 -38.72
CA GLY A 22 -17.50 18.60 -38.92
C GLY A 22 -17.41 20.08 -39.29
N LEU A 23 -16.54 20.83 -38.62
CA LEU A 23 -16.25 22.22 -38.97
C LEU A 23 -15.64 22.36 -40.36
N LEU A 24 -14.72 21.47 -40.74
CA LEU A 24 -14.06 21.50 -42.05
C LEU A 24 -15.05 21.18 -43.18
N THR A 25 -15.82 20.09 -43.05
CA THR A 25 -16.70 19.62 -44.13
C THR A 25 -17.97 20.46 -44.26
N LEU A 26 -18.56 20.90 -43.14
CA LEU A 26 -19.74 21.76 -43.15
C LEU A 26 -19.37 23.23 -43.37
N GLY A 27 -18.23 23.69 -42.84
CA GLY A 27 -17.74 25.05 -43.04
C GLY A 27 -17.34 25.33 -44.49
N LEU A 28 -16.70 24.37 -45.17
CA LEU A 28 -16.37 24.51 -46.59
C LEU A 28 -17.63 24.56 -47.47
N GLY A 29 -18.63 23.73 -47.16
CA GLY A 29 -19.93 23.77 -47.82
C GLY A 29 -20.66 25.10 -47.59
N PHE A 30 -20.61 25.64 -46.37
CA PHE A 30 -21.25 26.91 -46.03
C PHE A 30 -20.60 28.12 -46.70
N VAL A 31 -19.27 28.18 -46.74
CA VAL A 31 -18.52 29.29 -47.37
C VAL A 31 -18.72 29.34 -48.88
N SER A 32 -18.97 28.20 -49.52
CA SER A 32 -19.19 28.13 -50.97
C SER A 32 -20.54 28.71 -51.43
N ALA A 33 -21.50 28.92 -50.51
CA ALA A 33 -22.87 29.39 -50.78
C ALA A 33 -23.68 28.58 -51.81
N GLU A 34 -23.20 27.40 -52.23
CA GLU A 34 -23.89 26.52 -53.16
C GLU A 34 -24.58 25.35 -52.42
N PRO A 35 -25.86 25.07 -52.71
CA PRO A 35 -26.61 24.00 -52.03
C PRO A 35 -26.01 22.61 -52.31
N LEU A 36 -25.41 22.40 -53.47
CA LEU A 36 -24.73 21.14 -53.82
C LEU A 36 -23.50 20.90 -52.96
N ALA A 37 -22.70 21.94 -52.71
CA ALA A 37 -21.51 21.85 -51.87
C ALA A 37 -21.84 21.57 -50.40
N LEU A 38 -22.96 22.10 -49.90
CA LEU A 38 -23.49 21.74 -48.57
C LEU A 38 -23.88 20.27 -48.48
N ILE A 39 -24.57 19.72 -49.49
CA ILE A 39 -24.94 18.30 -49.53
C ILE A 39 -23.70 17.41 -49.60
N VAL A 40 -22.70 17.78 -50.39
CA VAL A 40 -21.41 17.07 -50.48
C VAL A 40 -20.68 17.10 -49.14
N GLY A 41 -20.61 18.26 -48.49
CA GLY A 41 -20.00 18.42 -47.17
C GLY A 41 -20.71 17.60 -46.08
N ALA A 42 -22.04 17.61 -46.05
CA ALA A 42 -22.84 16.80 -45.13
C ALA A 42 -22.67 15.30 -45.39
N THR A 43 -22.63 14.88 -46.66
CA THR A 43 -22.43 13.49 -47.05
C THR A 43 -21.03 13.00 -46.68
N ALA A 44 -20.00 13.80 -46.94
CA ALA A 44 -18.63 13.52 -46.54
C ALA A 44 -18.48 13.39 -45.01
N TYR A 45 -19.19 14.22 -44.24
CA TYR A 45 -19.23 14.14 -42.79
C TYR A 45 -19.83 12.81 -42.29
N VAL A 46 -21.00 12.41 -42.83
CA VAL A 46 -21.67 11.16 -42.47
C VAL A 46 -20.82 9.94 -42.85
N LEU A 47 -20.22 9.97 -44.04
CA LEU A 47 -19.29 8.91 -44.48
C LEU A 47 -18.04 8.84 -43.58
N GLY A 48 -17.48 9.99 -43.22
CA GLY A 48 -16.37 10.05 -42.26
C GLY A 48 -16.74 9.41 -40.91
N TRP A 49 -17.94 9.70 -40.40
CA TRP A 49 -18.42 9.11 -39.15
C TRP A 49 -18.61 7.59 -39.22
N LEU A 50 -19.05 7.07 -40.37
CA LEU A 50 -19.29 5.64 -40.58
C LEU A 50 -17.99 4.84 -40.78
N TYR A 51 -17.06 5.35 -41.59
CA TYR A 51 -15.90 4.59 -42.05
C TYR A 51 -14.61 4.85 -41.23
N ILE A 52 -14.40 6.06 -40.70
CA ILE A 52 -13.16 6.39 -39.97
C ILE A 52 -12.91 5.52 -38.74
N PRO A 53 -13.92 5.16 -37.90
CA PRO A 53 -13.73 4.27 -36.76
C PRO A 53 -13.21 2.87 -37.13
N ASP A 54 -13.44 2.44 -38.36
CA ASP A 54 -13.06 1.12 -38.87
C ASP A 54 -11.70 1.11 -39.59
N LEU A 55 -11.08 2.28 -39.79
CA LEU A 55 -9.76 2.39 -40.41
C LEU A 55 -8.64 1.87 -39.48
N PRO A 56 -7.67 1.08 -40.01
CA PRO A 56 -6.64 0.44 -39.20
C PRO A 56 -5.70 1.45 -38.52
N PHE A 57 -5.49 2.64 -39.10
CA PHE A 57 -4.68 3.67 -38.46
C PHE A 57 -5.40 4.30 -37.26
N PHE A 58 -6.72 4.49 -37.33
CA PHE A 58 -7.51 5.07 -36.25
C PHE A 58 -7.60 4.10 -35.07
N ARG A 59 -7.85 2.81 -35.34
CA ARG A 59 -7.80 1.76 -34.31
C ARG A 59 -6.43 1.71 -33.63
N ARG A 60 -5.33 1.63 -34.39
CA ARG A 60 -3.96 1.68 -33.84
C ARG A 60 -3.67 2.95 -33.03
N PHE A 61 -4.22 4.10 -33.43
CA PHE A 61 -4.07 5.35 -32.69
C PHE A 61 -4.82 5.31 -31.36
N VAL A 62 -6.07 4.83 -31.37
CA VAL A 62 -6.89 4.65 -30.15
C VAL A 62 -6.25 3.61 -29.23
N ASP A 63 -5.80 2.47 -29.76
CA ASP A 63 -5.13 1.42 -29.00
C ASP A 63 -3.86 1.95 -28.33
N ARG A 64 -3.01 2.67 -29.08
CA ARG A 64 -1.81 3.32 -28.52
C ARG A 64 -2.14 4.32 -27.41
N ARG A 65 -3.26 5.04 -27.55
CA ARG A 65 -3.69 6.01 -26.55
C ARG A 65 -4.23 5.32 -25.30
N ILE A 66 -5.06 4.29 -25.46
CA ILE A 66 -5.57 3.47 -24.35
C ILE A 66 -4.41 2.79 -23.63
N GLU A 67 -3.46 2.20 -24.36
CA GLU A 67 -2.24 1.64 -23.78
C GLU A 67 -1.40 2.69 -23.05
N ALA A 68 -1.28 3.90 -23.60
CA ALA A 68 -0.56 4.99 -22.96
C ALA A 68 -1.26 5.46 -21.67
N GLU A 69 -2.59 5.57 -21.68
CA GLU A 69 -3.40 5.92 -20.51
C GLU A 69 -3.31 4.81 -19.44
N ARG A 70 -3.40 3.53 -19.84
CA ARG A 70 -3.19 2.37 -18.95
C ARG A 70 -1.80 2.40 -18.32
N LYS A 71 -0.74 2.59 -19.11
CA LYS A 71 0.65 2.69 -18.61
C LYS A 71 0.84 3.88 -17.68
N ALA A 72 0.25 5.03 -18.01
CA ALA A 72 0.30 6.22 -17.15
C ALA A 72 -0.41 5.99 -15.81
N ALA A 73 -1.57 5.31 -15.83
CA ALA A 73 -2.30 4.95 -14.62
C ALA A 73 -1.50 3.98 -13.74
N LEU A 74 -0.87 2.96 -14.34
CA LEU A 74 0.01 2.02 -13.61
C LEU A 74 1.19 2.76 -12.97
N LEU A 75 1.89 3.60 -13.72
CA LEU A 75 3.01 4.40 -13.19
C LEU A 75 2.56 5.35 -12.07
N ALA A 76 1.37 5.94 -12.19
CA ALA A 76 0.81 6.79 -11.13
C ALA A 76 0.56 6.00 -9.84
N GLN A 77 -0.01 4.79 -9.93
CA GLN A 77 -0.21 3.90 -8.78
C GLN A 77 1.11 3.52 -8.10
N GLY A 78 2.13 3.15 -8.88
CA GLY A 78 3.47 2.84 -8.35
C GLY A 78 4.10 4.04 -7.64
N ASN A 79 4.00 5.24 -8.22
CA ASN A 79 4.51 6.47 -7.61
C ASN A 79 3.77 6.84 -6.32
N GLU A 80 2.45 6.65 -6.29
CA GLU A 80 1.66 6.87 -5.08
C GLU A 80 2.08 5.93 -3.96
N PHE A 81 2.30 4.65 -4.27
CA PHE A 81 2.78 3.71 -3.29
C PHE A 81 4.18 4.03 -2.78
N MET A 82 5.11 4.39 -3.68
CA MET A 82 6.46 4.82 -3.26
C MET A 82 6.39 6.02 -2.32
N ARG A 83 5.52 7.00 -2.60
CA ARG A 83 5.29 8.12 -1.68
C ARG A 83 4.76 7.67 -0.32
N ARG A 84 3.84 6.70 -0.28
CA ARG A 84 3.32 6.14 0.98
C ARG A 84 4.42 5.44 1.77
N ARG A 85 5.20 4.57 1.12
CA ARG A 85 6.36 3.90 1.73
C ARG A 85 7.35 4.91 2.29
N ASP A 86 7.73 5.91 1.49
CA ASP A 86 8.70 6.92 1.90
C ASP A 86 8.14 7.79 3.04
N GLY A 87 6.83 8.08 3.02
CA GLY A 87 6.13 8.72 4.13
C GLY A 87 6.17 7.91 5.42
N GLN A 88 5.95 6.59 5.36
CA GLN A 88 6.08 5.71 6.53
C GLN A 88 7.51 5.60 7.02
N LEU A 89 8.49 5.49 6.12
CA LEU A 89 9.91 5.48 6.50
C LEU A 89 10.31 6.78 7.22
N ALA A 90 9.76 7.92 6.80
CA ALA A 90 10.05 9.22 7.41
C ALA A 90 9.49 9.37 8.83
N THR A 91 8.49 8.57 9.24
CA THR A 91 7.94 8.60 10.61
C THR A 91 8.65 7.63 11.56
N LEU A 92 9.48 6.72 11.05
CA LEU A 92 10.22 5.77 11.88
C LEU A 92 11.33 6.46 12.68
N MET A 93 11.53 5.97 13.90
CA MET A 93 12.68 6.34 14.73
C MET A 93 13.99 5.86 14.09
N PRO A 94 15.13 6.55 14.35
CA PRO A 94 16.40 6.28 13.69
C PRO A 94 16.87 4.82 13.76
N ALA A 95 16.68 4.14 14.89
CA ALA A 95 17.07 2.74 15.05
C ALA A 95 16.32 1.79 14.09
N ARG A 96 15.00 2.00 13.91
CA ARG A 96 14.16 1.23 12.99
C ARG A 96 14.48 1.53 11.53
N LEU A 97 14.69 2.81 11.23
CA LEU A 97 15.09 3.24 9.90
C LEU A 97 16.42 2.60 9.49
N ASN A 98 17.39 2.52 10.42
CA ASN A 98 18.66 1.83 10.18
C ASN A 98 18.46 0.33 9.91
N ARG A 99 17.67 -0.37 10.74
CA ARG A 99 17.34 -1.80 10.51
C ARG A 99 16.71 -2.02 9.13
N TYR A 100 15.76 -1.18 8.73
CA TYR A 100 15.16 -1.23 7.39
C TYR A 100 16.21 -1.05 6.29
N HIS A 101 17.08 -0.03 6.41
CA HIS A 101 18.08 0.25 5.39
C HIS A 101 19.15 -0.83 5.29
N GLU A 102 19.54 -1.46 6.39
CA GLU A 102 20.45 -2.61 6.38
C GLU A 102 19.84 -3.77 5.60
N LEU A 103 18.58 -4.13 5.89
CA LEU A 103 17.89 -5.20 5.18
C LEU A 103 17.65 -4.86 3.70
N ALA A 104 17.34 -3.60 3.39
CA ALA A 104 17.21 -3.12 2.02
C ALA A 104 18.51 -3.27 1.21
N ARG A 105 19.69 -3.13 1.85
CA ARG A 105 20.98 -3.41 1.18
C ARG A 105 21.12 -4.90 0.87
N VAL A 106 20.74 -5.78 1.80
CA VAL A 106 20.72 -7.24 1.57
C VAL A 106 19.83 -7.59 0.38
N CYS A 107 18.65 -6.98 0.27
CA CYS A 107 17.76 -7.17 -0.87
C CYS A 107 18.35 -6.70 -2.20
N LYS A 108 19.08 -5.58 -2.21
CA LYS A 108 19.82 -5.13 -3.41
C LYS A 108 20.95 -6.09 -3.80
N ASP A 109 21.63 -6.69 -2.82
CA ASP A 109 22.64 -7.71 -3.09
C ASP A 109 22.03 -8.96 -3.74
N ILE A 110 20.85 -9.39 -3.26
CA ILE A 110 20.06 -10.49 -3.87
C ILE A 110 19.69 -10.15 -5.31
N GLU A 111 19.16 -8.95 -5.56
CA GLU A 111 18.77 -8.50 -6.89
C GLU A 111 19.95 -8.52 -7.86
N LYS A 112 21.11 -8.02 -7.42
CA LYS A 112 22.34 -8.04 -8.21
C LYS A 112 22.80 -9.48 -8.51
N ALA A 113 22.94 -10.33 -7.50
CA ALA A 113 23.38 -11.71 -7.67
C ALA A 113 22.43 -12.53 -8.58
N THR A 114 21.13 -12.27 -8.46
CA THR A 114 20.10 -12.91 -9.29
C THR A 114 20.19 -12.45 -10.74
N SER A 115 20.45 -11.15 -10.99
CA SER A 115 20.61 -10.60 -12.34
C SER A 115 21.86 -11.12 -13.07
N GLU A 116 22.96 -11.32 -12.34
CA GLU A 116 24.21 -11.88 -12.90
C GLU A 116 24.04 -13.35 -13.28
N SER A 117 23.31 -14.12 -12.45
CA SER A 117 23.02 -15.54 -12.68
C SER A 117 21.97 -15.78 -13.78
N ALA A 118 21.21 -14.75 -14.15
CA ALA A 118 20.07 -14.81 -15.06
C ALA A 118 20.41 -14.79 -16.56
N SER A 119 21.68 -14.89 -16.96
CA SER A 119 22.13 -14.80 -18.37
C SER A 119 21.58 -15.86 -19.35
N GLY A 120 20.49 -16.57 -19.00
CA GLY A 120 19.68 -17.43 -19.85
C GLY A 120 18.31 -17.81 -19.25
N ALA A 121 17.87 -17.12 -18.19
CA ALA A 121 16.61 -17.41 -17.49
C ALA A 121 15.42 -16.60 -18.07
N ASN A 122 14.20 -17.12 -17.94
CA ASN A 122 12.99 -16.42 -18.37
C ASN A 122 12.78 -15.15 -17.51
N ASP A 123 12.80 -13.97 -18.14
CA ASP A 123 12.63 -12.65 -17.50
C ASP A 123 11.42 -12.58 -16.56
N GLN A 124 10.35 -13.31 -16.89
CA GLN A 124 9.13 -13.35 -16.09
C GLN A 124 9.31 -14.03 -14.72
N ALA A 125 10.16 -15.05 -14.63
CA ALA A 125 10.42 -15.77 -13.38
C ALA A 125 11.36 -14.98 -12.44
N LEU A 126 12.24 -14.16 -13.01
CA LEU A 126 13.08 -13.24 -12.24
C LEU A 126 12.23 -12.13 -11.65
N ASP A 127 11.34 -11.57 -12.46
CA ASP A 127 10.48 -10.49 -12.01
C ASP A 127 9.49 -10.92 -10.92
N SER A 128 8.94 -12.14 -11.00
CA SER A 128 8.09 -12.68 -9.92
C SER A 128 8.83 -12.84 -8.60
N ARG A 129 10.09 -13.32 -8.61
CA ARG A 129 10.93 -13.44 -7.41
C ARG A 129 11.27 -12.11 -6.78
N LEU A 130 11.56 -11.11 -7.61
CA LEU A 130 11.89 -9.77 -7.13
C LEU A 130 10.65 -9.07 -6.54
N ARG A 131 9.46 -9.26 -7.13
CA ARG A 131 8.19 -8.81 -6.52
C ARG A 131 7.95 -9.45 -5.16
N LYS A 132 8.24 -10.74 -5.04
CA LYS A 132 8.17 -11.46 -3.76
C LYS A 132 9.13 -10.87 -2.72
N LEU A 133 10.35 -10.51 -3.12
CA LEU A 133 11.27 -9.82 -2.21
C LEU A 133 10.76 -8.43 -1.80
N GLU A 134 10.10 -7.70 -2.71
CA GLU A 134 9.44 -6.41 -2.42
C GLU A 134 8.31 -6.56 -1.40
N GLU A 135 7.51 -7.62 -1.50
CA GLU A 135 6.47 -7.91 -0.53
C GLU A 135 6.99 -8.31 0.84
N LEU A 136 8.07 -9.10 0.92
CA LEU A 136 8.77 -9.37 2.19
C LEU A 136 9.23 -8.07 2.86
N MET A 137 9.85 -7.17 2.09
CA MET A 137 10.32 -5.87 2.60
C MET A 137 9.17 -4.94 3.01
N TRP A 138 8.03 -5.02 2.34
CA TRP A 138 6.84 -4.27 2.73
C TRP A 138 6.26 -4.78 4.05
N THR A 139 6.11 -6.09 4.20
CA THR A 139 5.66 -6.69 5.47
C THR A 139 6.63 -6.36 6.59
N TYR A 140 7.94 -6.37 6.33
CA TYR A 140 8.93 -5.93 7.31
C TYR A 140 8.76 -4.46 7.74
N LEU A 141 8.51 -3.54 6.79
CA LEU A 141 8.21 -2.13 7.10
C LEU A 141 6.95 -1.99 7.97
N ARG A 142 5.89 -2.75 7.67
CA ARG A 142 4.67 -2.78 8.47
C ARG A 142 4.96 -3.21 9.91
N LEU A 143 5.76 -4.27 10.09
CA LEU A 143 6.15 -4.76 11.41
C LEU A 143 6.96 -3.71 12.21
N LEU A 144 7.90 -3.01 11.57
CA LEU A 144 8.65 -1.92 12.22
C LEU A 144 7.73 -0.78 12.68
N THR A 145 6.73 -0.47 11.85
CA THR A 145 5.77 0.60 12.16
C THR A 145 4.90 0.23 13.36
N ILE A 146 4.46 -1.03 13.43
CA ILE A 146 3.65 -1.56 14.55
C ILE A 146 4.48 -1.67 15.83
N GLU A 147 5.71 -2.16 15.75
CA GLU A 147 6.63 -2.17 16.89
C GLU A 147 6.76 -0.76 17.50
N GLN A 148 6.96 0.26 16.65
CA GLN A 148 7.04 1.64 17.11
C GLN A 148 5.74 2.13 17.78
N SER A 149 4.58 1.88 17.17
CA SER A 149 3.31 2.34 17.75
C SER A 149 3.01 1.65 19.07
N LEU A 150 3.29 0.35 19.17
CA LEU A 150 3.13 -0.43 20.40
C LEU A 150 4.07 0.06 21.50
N GLU A 151 5.34 0.33 21.18
CA GLU A 151 6.27 0.90 22.16
C GLU A 151 5.85 2.28 22.67
N ILE A 152 5.39 3.17 21.79
CA ILE A 152 4.91 4.50 22.19
C ILE A 152 3.68 4.38 23.10
N PHE A 153 2.76 3.49 22.76
CA PHE A 153 1.58 3.20 23.58
C PHE A 153 1.99 2.67 24.96
N LEU A 154 2.83 1.63 25.00
CA LEU A 154 3.30 1.02 26.25
C LEU A 154 4.12 1.98 27.13
N GLU A 155 4.91 2.85 26.51
CA GLU A 155 5.65 3.90 27.22
C GLU A 155 4.69 4.92 27.86
N THR A 156 3.58 5.24 27.19
CA THR A 156 2.54 6.12 27.75
C THR A 156 1.86 5.45 28.95
N GLU A 157 1.43 4.19 28.81
CA GLU A 157 0.80 3.44 29.91
C GLU A 157 1.76 3.23 31.10
N ARG A 158 3.07 3.07 30.83
CA ARG A 158 4.11 2.96 31.86
C ARG A 158 4.32 4.26 32.62
N ARG A 159 4.31 5.42 31.93
CA ARG A 159 4.46 6.73 32.56
C ARG A 159 3.29 7.08 33.47
N GLU A 160 2.10 6.62 33.12
CA GLU A 160 0.91 6.79 33.94
C GLU A 160 0.80 5.77 35.09
N ASP A 161 1.70 4.78 35.12
CA ASP A 161 1.72 3.68 36.10
C ASP A 161 0.33 3.05 36.30
N VAL A 162 -0.32 2.71 35.18
CA VAL A 162 -1.69 2.18 35.18
C VAL A 162 -1.90 1.01 36.15
N PRO A 163 -0.97 0.05 36.32
CA PRO A 163 -1.12 -1.00 37.32
C PRO A 163 -1.27 -0.46 38.76
N GLN A 164 -0.48 0.53 39.13
CA GLN A 164 -0.56 1.17 40.44
C GLN A 164 -1.86 1.97 40.59
N VAL A 165 -2.27 2.71 39.55
CA VAL A 165 -3.53 3.47 39.55
C VAL A 165 -4.76 2.57 39.67
N VAL A 166 -4.75 1.39 39.03
CA VAL A 166 -5.78 0.35 39.20
C VAL A 166 -5.85 -0.08 40.66
N LYS A 167 -4.71 -0.45 41.26
CA LYS A 167 -4.65 -0.90 42.66
C LYS A 167 -5.18 0.17 43.62
N GLU A 168 -4.80 1.42 43.43
CA GLU A 168 -5.29 2.53 44.25
C GLU A 168 -6.81 2.74 44.11
N ALA A 169 -7.35 2.58 42.90
CA ALA A 169 -8.78 2.67 42.63
C ALA A 169 -9.57 1.51 43.26
N GLU A 170 -9.02 0.30 43.25
CA GLU A 170 -9.58 -0.87 43.94
C GLU A 170 -9.66 -0.63 45.46
N GLU A 171 -8.56 -0.15 46.05
CA GLU A 171 -8.52 0.21 47.48
C GLU A 171 -9.53 1.31 47.82
N GLU A 172 -9.70 2.33 46.96
CA GLU A 172 -10.71 3.38 47.12
C GLU A 172 -12.13 2.80 47.10
N CYS A 173 -12.45 1.93 46.15
CA CYS A 173 -13.75 1.27 46.05
C CYS A 173 -14.03 0.38 47.27
N ALA A 174 -13.03 -0.36 47.74
CA ALA A 174 -13.15 -1.20 48.94
C ALA A 174 -13.42 -0.35 50.20
N ARG A 175 -12.70 0.76 50.37
CA ARG A 175 -12.93 1.72 51.47
C ARG A 175 -14.34 2.30 51.42
N LEU A 176 -14.79 2.77 50.26
CA LEU A 176 -16.13 3.33 50.09
C LEU A 176 -17.23 2.30 50.39
N THR A 177 -17.01 1.05 50.00
CA THR A 177 -17.94 -0.06 50.30
C THR A 177 -18.07 -0.28 51.80
N GLY A 178 -16.96 -0.40 52.53
CA GLY A 178 -16.98 -0.54 53.99
C GLY A 178 -17.58 0.66 54.72
N ASP A 179 -17.39 1.87 54.19
CA ASP A 179 -18.01 3.09 54.71
C ASP A 179 -19.54 3.10 54.54
N ILE A 180 -20.03 2.62 53.40
CA ILE A 180 -21.47 2.47 53.15
C ILE A 180 -22.08 1.45 54.12
N GLU A 181 -21.40 0.33 54.37
CA GLU A 181 -21.84 -0.68 55.34
C GLU A 181 -21.95 -0.11 56.76
N LYS A 182 -20.97 0.70 57.18
CA LYS A 182 -21.03 1.40 58.48
C LYS A 182 -22.19 2.40 58.54
N LEU A 183 -22.44 3.14 57.46
CA LEU A 183 -23.54 4.11 57.39
C LEU A 183 -24.92 3.42 57.42
N LYS A 184 -25.06 2.19 56.92
CA LYS A 184 -26.30 1.41 57.04
C LYS A 184 -26.66 1.08 58.50
N ALA A 185 -25.69 1.05 59.41
CA ALA A 185 -25.89 0.69 60.82
C ALA A 185 -26.37 1.85 61.73
N GLY A 186 -26.64 3.04 61.18
CA GLY A 186 -27.17 4.17 61.95
C GLY A 186 -26.87 5.58 61.39
N GLY A 187 -26.42 5.67 60.14
CA GLY A 187 -26.12 6.93 59.47
C GLY A 187 -27.34 7.61 58.85
N SER A 188 -27.17 8.87 58.44
CA SER A 188 -28.18 9.62 57.69
C SER A 188 -28.38 9.06 56.29
N GLN A 189 -29.65 8.87 55.87
CA GLN A 189 -30.02 8.38 54.55
C GLN A 189 -29.40 9.21 53.41
N ALA A 190 -29.35 10.55 53.56
CA ALA A 190 -28.74 11.43 52.56
C ALA A 190 -27.23 11.18 52.38
N SER A 191 -26.53 10.82 53.47
CA SER A 191 -25.10 10.48 53.42
C SER A 191 -24.86 9.11 52.77
N LEU A 192 -25.78 8.16 53.00
CA LEU A 192 -25.76 6.85 52.36
C LEU A 192 -25.96 6.98 50.84
N ASP A 193 -26.98 7.72 50.40
CA ASP A 193 -27.28 7.91 48.98
C ASP A 193 -26.12 8.61 48.24
N TYR A 194 -25.48 9.61 48.87
CA TYR A 194 -24.30 10.27 48.33
C TYR A 194 -23.13 9.30 48.15
N LYS A 195 -22.77 8.53 49.18
CA LYS A 195 -21.66 7.58 49.09
C LYS A 195 -21.94 6.46 48.09
N GLN A 196 -23.19 6.02 47.96
CA GLN A 196 -23.58 5.01 46.98
C GLN A 196 -23.35 5.52 45.55
N ARG A 197 -23.77 6.76 45.24
CA ARG A 197 -23.52 7.38 43.93
C ARG A 197 -22.03 7.56 43.64
N LEU A 198 -21.26 7.96 44.65
CA LEU A 198 -19.81 8.08 44.53
C LEU A 198 -19.16 6.72 44.24
N LEU A 199 -19.57 5.66 44.95
CA LEU A 199 -19.07 4.30 44.73
C LEU A 199 -19.35 3.86 43.28
N THR A 200 -20.57 4.04 42.76
CA THR A 200 -20.91 3.70 41.37
C THR A 200 -19.98 4.42 40.38
N SER A 201 -19.77 5.73 40.55
CA SER A 201 -18.84 6.49 39.69
C SER A 201 -17.40 5.98 39.78
N ARG A 202 -16.94 5.56 40.96
CA ARG A 202 -15.59 4.99 41.15
C ARG A 202 -15.45 3.61 40.53
N GLN A 203 -16.49 2.77 40.59
CA GLN A 203 -16.53 1.47 39.94
C GLN A 203 -16.48 1.60 38.42
N GLU A 204 -17.25 2.52 37.83
CA GLU A 204 -17.18 2.80 36.38
C GLU A 204 -15.77 3.22 35.95
N ARG A 205 -15.11 4.07 36.76
CA ARG A 205 -13.70 4.44 36.51
C ARG A 205 -12.77 3.23 36.62
N LEU A 206 -12.96 2.37 37.62
CA LEU A 206 -12.16 1.16 37.81
C LEU A 206 -12.30 0.21 36.61
N ASP A 207 -13.52 0.00 36.11
CA ASP A 207 -13.78 -0.84 34.93
C ASP A 207 -13.03 -0.32 33.68
N VAL A 208 -12.95 1.01 33.52
CA VAL A 208 -12.16 1.62 32.43
C VAL A 208 -10.67 1.36 32.64
N LEU A 209 -10.16 1.49 33.87
CA LEU A 209 -8.75 1.24 34.18
C LEU A 209 -8.36 -0.23 33.98
N HIS A 210 -9.22 -1.19 34.35
CA HIS A 210 -8.99 -2.61 34.05
C HIS A 210 -8.93 -2.89 32.56
N LYS A 211 -9.82 -2.29 31.76
CA LYS A 211 -9.75 -2.40 30.30
C LYS A 211 -8.45 -1.84 29.75
N ARG A 212 -7.99 -0.69 30.25
CA ARG A 212 -6.69 -0.12 29.85
C ARG A 212 -5.53 -1.07 30.18
N LEU A 213 -5.50 -1.61 31.39
CA LEU A 213 -4.48 -2.57 31.80
C LEU A 213 -4.46 -3.81 30.90
N GLN A 214 -5.63 -4.40 30.63
CA GLN A 214 -5.76 -5.53 29.71
C GLN A 214 -5.25 -5.20 28.31
N ARG A 215 -5.51 -3.98 27.81
CA ARG A 215 -4.98 -3.53 26.51
C ARG A 215 -3.46 -3.35 26.52
N ALA A 216 -2.90 -2.85 27.61
CA ALA A 216 -1.45 -2.76 27.79
C ALA A 216 -0.78 -4.14 27.78
N GLU A 217 -1.37 -5.14 28.44
CA GLU A 217 -0.89 -6.52 28.42
C GLU A 217 -0.93 -7.11 27.00
N GLN A 218 -2.06 -6.98 26.30
CA GLN A 218 -2.19 -7.42 24.90
C GLN A 218 -1.19 -6.72 23.97
N ALA A 219 -0.95 -5.42 24.16
CA ALA A 219 0.02 -4.67 23.37
C ALA A 219 1.45 -5.16 23.61
N ALA A 220 1.80 -5.54 24.84
CA ALA A 220 3.11 -6.11 25.17
C ALA A 220 3.33 -7.48 24.50
N GLU A 221 2.31 -8.34 24.50
CA GLU A 221 2.35 -9.63 23.79
C GLU A 221 2.52 -9.43 22.27
N ASN A 222 1.73 -8.53 21.69
CA ASN A 222 1.80 -8.19 20.27
C ASN A 222 3.17 -7.60 19.90
N LEU A 223 3.78 -6.80 20.77
CA LEU A 223 5.11 -6.25 20.56
C LEU A 223 6.15 -7.37 20.50
N SER A 224 6.11 -8.31 21.45
CA SER A 224 6.99 -9.47 21.46
C SER A 224 6.85 -10.30 20.18
N LEU A 225 5.61 -10.50 19.71
CA LEU A 225 5.36 -11.22 18.46
C LEU A 225 5.87 -10.45 17.24
N ALA A 226 5.64 -9.13 17.18
CA ALA A 226 6.14 -8.29 16.09
C ALA A 226 7.66 -8.36 15.96
N VAL A 227 8.38 -8.25 17.09
CA VAL A 227 9.84 -8.34 17.12
C VAL A 227 10.33 -9.73 16.67
N SER A 228 9.71 -10.81 17.14
CA SER A 228 10.03 -12.17 16.71
C SER A 228 9.82 -12.36 15.19
N GLU A 229 8.73 -11.83 14.64
CA GLU A 229 8.46 -11.89 13.19
C GLU A 229 9.46 -11.04 12.39
N GLN A 230 9.89 -9.88 12.90
CA GLN A 230 10.96 -9.10 12.28
C GLN A 230 12.27 -9.89 12.21
N GLU A 231 12.68 -10.53 13.30
CA GLU A 231 13.89 -11.34 13.36
C GLU A 231 13.81 -12.53 12.39
N ARG A 232 12.67 -13.22 12.36
CA ARG A 232 12.42 -14.32 11.41
C ARG A 232 12.57 -13.86 9.97
N LEU A 233 11.95 -12.75 9.58
CA LEU A 233 12.03 -12.21 8.21
C LEU A 233 13.46 -11.76 7.86
N ASP A 234 14.17 -11.11 8.78
CA ASP A 234 15.57 -10.73 8.60
C ASP A 234 16.46 -11.95 8.31
N GLN A 235 16.32 -13.02 9.10
CA GLN A 235 17.07 -14.26 8.88
C GLN A 235 16.69 -14.94 7.56
N GLN A 236 15.41 -14.96 7.19
CA GLN A 236 14.96 -15.52 5.91
C GLN A 236 15.54 -14.77 4.71
N ILE A 237 15.54 -13.45 4.73
CA ILE A 237 16.12 -12.63 3.65
C ILE A 237 17.64 -12.84 3.58
N LYS A 238 18.34 -12.90 4.73
CA LYS A 238 19.78 -13.20 4.76
C LYS A 238 20.11 -14.59 4.20
N LEU A 239 19.25 -15.57 4.45
CA LEU A 239 19.37 -16.91 3.86
C LEU A 239 19.14 -16.90 2.35
N ILE A 240 18.10 -16.19 1.87
CA ILE A 240 17.86 -15.98 0.43
C ILE A 240 19.09 -15.36 -0.23
N ARG A 241 19.77 -14.40 0.41
CA ARG A 241 21.04 -13.85 -0.09
C ARG A 241 22.14 -14.90 -0.17
N ALA A 242 22.33 -15.70 0.87
CA ALA A 242 23.34 -16.76 0.87
C ALA A 242 23.09 -17.73 -0.30
N ASP A 243 21.83 -18.12 -0.52
CA ASP A 243 21.43 -19.01 -1.61
C ASP A 243 21.56 -18.34 -2.98
N ALA A 244 21.22 -17.06 -3.13
CA ALA A 244 21.38 -16.32 -4.39
C ALA A 244 22.85 -16.16 -4.81
N VAL A 245 23.77 -16.06 -3.84
CA VAL A 245 25.22 -16.00 -4.11
C VAL A 245 25.81 -17.39 -4.35
N ALA A 246 25.40 -18.40 -3.57
CA ALA A 246 25.97 -19.73 -3.62
C ALA A 246 25.39 -20.58 -4.78
N SER A 247 24.10 -20.45 -5.06
CA SER A 247 23.40 -21.26 -6.06
C SER A 247 23.29 -20.50 -7.37
N LYS A 248 24.02 -20.98 -8.39
CA LYS A 248 23.68 -20.69 -9.80
C LYS A 248 22.38 -21.39 -10.22
N ASN A 249 21.74 -22.14 -9.32
CA ASN A 249 20.52 -22.88 -9.59
C ASN A 249 19.29 -22.05 -9.19
N ALA A 250 18.72 -21.39 -10.20
CA ALA A 250 17.52 -20.57 -10.09
C ALA A 250 16.30 -21.30 -9.48
N GLU A 251 16.21 -22.63 -9.59
CA GLU A 251 15.07 -23.41 -9.10
C GLU A 251 15.04 -23.50 -7.57
N MET A 252 16.20 -23.73 -6.95
CA MET A 252 16.33 -23.83 -5.49
C MET A 252 16.02 -22.49 -4.81
N LEU A 253 16.51 -21.39 -5.39
CA LEU A 253 16.19 -20.03 -4.94
C LEU A 253 14.68 -19.76 -5.02
N SER A 254 14.03 -20.19 -6.11
CA SER A 254 12.58 -20.03 -6.28
C SER A 254 11.79 -20.77 -5.21
N ALA A 255 12.10 -22.05 -4.97
CA ALA A 255 11.40 -22.87 -3.97
C ALA A 255 11.51 -22.29 -2.55
N ARG A 256 12.67 -21.70 -2.21
CA ARG A 256 12.88 -21.09 -0.89
C ARG A 256 12.18 -19.74 -0.72
N ILE A 257 12.17 -18.92 -1.78
CA ILE A 257 11.32 -17.71 -1.80
C ILE A 257 9.86 -18.12 -1.61
N ASP A 258 9.38 -19.14 -2.33
CA ASP A 258 8.01 -19.64 -2.20
C ASP A 258 7.67 -20.16 -0.80
N ALA A 259 8.59 -20.87 -0.14
CA ALA A 259 8.42 -21.32 1.24
C ALA A 259 8.35 -20.16 2.25
N SER A 260 9.17 -19.12 2.06
CA SER A 260 9.14 -17.92 2.93
C SER A 260 7.79 -17.18 2.82
N PHE A 261 7.16 -17.27 1.66
CA PHE A 261 5.87 -16.66 1.36
C PHE A 261 4.67 -17.30 2.07
N GLN A 262 4.68 -18.61 2.27
CA GLN A 262 3.60 -19.29 3.01
C GLN A 262 3.48 -18.77 4.45
N HIS A 263 4.62 -18.51 5.09
CA HIS A 263 4.63 -17.92 6.43
C HIS A 263 4.24 -16.44 6.44
N LEU A 264 4.51 -15.72 5.36
CA LEU A 264 4.14 -14.31 5.22
C LEU A 264 2.62 -14.11 5.15
N GLU A 265 1.88 -15.03 4.54
CA GLU A 265 0.41 -14.97 4.52
C GLU A 265 -0.18 -15.03 5.94
N GLN A 266 0.38 -15.89 6.80
CA GLN A 266 0.01 -15.95 8.21
C GLN A 266 0.35 -14.65 8.96
N THR A 267 1.55 -14.10 8.75
CA THR A 267 1.92 -12.80 9.32
C THR A 267 0.99 -11.70 8.83
N ASN A 268 0.68 -11.63 7.54
CA ASN A 268 -0.23 -10.64 6.96
C ASN A 268 -1.66 -10.76 7.51
N LYS A 269 -2.15 -11.99 7.72
CA LYS A 269 -3.44 -12.23 8.36
C LYS A 269 -3.44 -11.67 9.79
N TRP A 270 -2.45 -12.02 10.60
CA TRP A 270 -2.32 -11.47 11.96
C TRP A 270 -2.21 -9.94 11.95
N LEU A 271 -1.42 -9.37 11.04
CA LEU A 271 -1.31 -7.93 10.84
C LEU A 271 -2.64 -7.25 10.49
N SER A 272 -3.52 -7.94 9.76
CA SER A 272 -4.85 -7.44 9.41
C SER A 272 -5.85 -7.50 10.57
N GLU A 273 -5.62 -8.42 11.52
CA GLU A 273 -6.43 -8.60 12.72
C GLU A 273 -6.10 -7.58 13.83
N LEU A 274 -4.93 -6.93 13.74
CA LEU A 274 -4.53 -5.78 14.58
C LEU A 274 -5.33 -4.52 14.21
N ALA A 275 -6.65 -4.58 14.41
CA ALA A 275 -7.63 -3.56 14.04
C ALA A 275 -7.36 -2.18 14.66
N GLU A 276 -6.72 -2.14 15.83
CA GLU A 276 -6.32 -0.91 16.54
C GLU A 276 -5.23 -0.12 15.79
N PHE A 277 -4.48 -0.77 14.89
CA PHE A 277 -3.38 -0.15 14.13
C PHE A 277 -3.66 -0.10 12.62
N LYS A 278 -4.87 -0.46 12.19
CA LYS A 278 -5.25 -0.58 10.79
C LYS A 278 -5.10 0.71 9.99
N ASP A 279 -5.28 1.87 10.61
CA ASP A 279 -5.10 3.18 9.98
C ASP A 279 -3.64 3.47 9.61
N VAL A 280 -2.69 2.82 10.28
CA VAL A 280 -1.25 2.95 10.02
C VAL A 280 -0.78 1.93 8.96
N ILE A 281 -1.56 0.86 8.78
CA ILE A 281 -1.21 -0.31 8.00
C ILE A 281 -1.99 -0.31 6.68
N VAL A 282 -1.40 0.28 5.64
CA VAL A 282 -1.98 0.31 4.30
C VAL A 282 -1.66 -0.98 3.54
N ASP A 283 -2.63 -1.50 2.79
CA ASP A 283 -2.44 -2.69 1.96
C ASP A 283 -1.54 -2.42 0.74
N MET A 284 -0.88 -3.49 0.27
CA MET A 284 -0.08 -3.46 -0.96
C MET A 284 -1.00 -3.24 -2.18
N PRO A 285 -0.64 -2.35 -3.14
CA PRO A 285 -1.39 -2.18 -4.38
C PRO A 285 -1.22 -3.41 -5.28
N PRO A 286 -2.18 -3.67 -6.19
CA PRO A 286 -2.07 -4.75 -7.15
C PRO A 286 -0.78 -4.64 -8.00
N ALA A 287 -0.22 -5.81 -8.27
CA ALA A 287 1.22 -6.07 -8.40
C ALA A 287 1.91 -5.67 -9.71
N ASP A 288 1.50 -4.62 -10.42
CA ASP A 288 1.97 -4.40 -11.80
C ASP A 288 3.20 -3.48 -11.95
N VAL A 289 3.70 -2.87 -10.87
CA VAL A 289 4.84 -1.94 -10.91
C VAL A 289 5.89 -2.30 -9.85
N ARG A 290 7.15 -2.41 -10.28
CA ARG A 290 8.31 -2.60 -9.39
C ARG A 290 8.55 -1.36 -8.53
N ILE A 291 8.64 -1.56 -7.23
CA ILE A 291 8.66 -0.49 -6.23
C ILE A 291 10.07 -0.29 -5.66
N GLY A 292 10.87 -1.36 -5.63
CA GLY A 292 12.20 -1.39 -5.04
C GLY A 292 12.22 -1.15 -3.53
N PHE A 293 13.44 -1.05 -2.99
CA PHE A 293 13.71 -1.17 -1.54
C PHE A 293 14.26 0.09 -0.86
N GLY A 294 14.42 1.20 -1.59
CA GLY A 294 15.06 2.41 -1.04
C GLY A 294 14.53 3.70 -1.63
N PRO A 295 14.91 4.85 -1.03
CA PRO A 295 14.53 6.16 -1.54
C PRO A 295 14.98 6.31 -3.00
N GLN A 296 14.10 6.86 -3.85
CA GLN A 296 14.46 7.16 -5.23
C GLN A 296 15.59 8.19 -5.26
N ASN A 297 16.81 7.76 -5.56
CA ASN A 297 17.89 8.66 -6.00
C ASN A 297 17.75 9.06 -7.48
N GLN A 298 16.67 8.68 -8.15
CA GLN A 298 16.38 9.11 -9.52
C GLN A 298 15.01 9.77 -9.59
N PRO A 299 14.92 11.04 -10.01
CA PRO A 299 13.64 11.65 -10.29
C PRO A 299 12.92 10.82 -11.35
N PRO A 300 11.56 10.81 -11.36
CA PRO A 300 10.80 10.11 -12.37
C PRO A 300 11.31 10.52 -13.76
N PRO A 301 11.52 9.56 -14.67
CA PRO A 301 12.06 9.88 -15.98
C PRO A 301 11.14 10.90 -16.64
N THR A 302 11.70 12.06 -16.97
CA THR A 302 10.94 13.10 -17.66
C THR A 302 10.41 12.52 -18.98
N PRO A 303 9.26 12.98 -19.49
CA PRO A 303 8.71 12.51 -20.76
C PRO A 303 9.71 12.58 -21.93
N GLU A 304 10.72 13.44 -21.80
CA GLU A 304 11.84 13.61 -22.72
C GLU A 304 12.87 12.47 -22.66
N GLN A 305 13.15 11.91 -21.48
CA GLN A 305 14.05 10.76 -21.31
C GLN A 305 13.44 9.47 -21.88
N VAL A 306 12.12 9.31 -21.74
CA VAL A 306 11.35 8.20 -22.36
C VAL A 306 11.32 8.32 -23.90
N LYS A 307 11.41 9.54 -24.44
CA LYS A 307 11.55 9.76 -25.88
C LYS A 307 12.97 9.42 -26.37
N ARG A 308 14.02 9.81 -25.64
CA ARG A 308 15.41 9.53 -26.02
C ARG A 308 15.76 8.03 -26.04
N SER A 309 15.27 7.25 -25.07
CA SER A 309 15.49 5.79 -25.06
C SER A 309 14.88 5.08 -26.28
N LYS A 310 13.72 5.54 -26.76
CA LYS A 310 13.09 5.02 -28.00
C LYS A 310 13.82 5.42 -29.29
N ILE A 311 14.53 6.53 -29.30
CA ILE A 311 15.32 6.98 -30.46
C ILE A 311 16.59 6.14 -30.57
N VAL A 312 17.27 5.88 -29.45
CA VAL A 312 18.49 5.04 -29.44
C VAL A 312 18.20 3.60 -29.88
N LEU A 313 17.05 3.02 -29.50
CA LEU A 313 16.63 1.68 -29.96
C LEU A 313 16.24 1.63 -31.45
N LYS A 314 15.81 2.74 -32.05
CA LYS A 314 15.47 2.81 -33.48
C LYS A 314 16.67 3.09 -34.39
N THR A 315 17.81 3.49 -33.83
CA THR A 315 19.02 3.83 -34.61
C THR A 315 20.01 2.66 -34.69
N LYS A 316 19.64 1.49 -34.15
CA LYS A 316 20.46 0.26 -34.14
C LYS A 316 19.87 -0.89 -34.98
N VAL A 317 18.96 -0.57 -35.90
CA VAL A 317 18.48 -1.50 -36.95
C VAL A 317 18.80 -0.90 -38.30
#